data_AF-A0A0D7B593-F1
#
_entry.id   AF-A0A0D7B593-F1
#
_cell.length_a   1.000
_cell.length_b   1.000
_cell.length_c   1.000
_cell.angle_alpha   90.00
_cell.angle_beta   90.00
_cell.angle_gamma   90.00
#
_symmetry.space_group_name_H-M   'P 1'
#
loop_
_entity.id
_entity.type
_entity.pdbx_description
1 polymer ?
#
loop_
_entity_poly.entity_id
_entity_poly.type
_entity_poly.pdbx_seq_one_letter_code
_entity_poly.pdbx_strand_id
1 'polypeptide(L)' 'GEINWDCPCLGGMAHGPCGEEFKAAFSCFVHSEDEPKGIDCVGKFQGMQNCFKEHPDIYAAGAPYPYLQSLLLTYTQI' A
#
# COMPACT_ATOMS: atom_id res chain seq x y z
N GLY A 1 12.26 -1.95 13.65
CA GLY A 1 10.89 -2.18 14.11
C GLY A 1 10.29 -3.27 13.25
N GLU A 2 9.75 -4.32 13.86
CA GLU A 2 9.15 -5.44 13.14
C GLU A 2 7.66 -5.17 12.89
N ILE A 3 7.15 -5.55 11.72
CA ILE A 3 5.75 -5.37 11.32
C ILE A 3 4.98 -6.65 11.68
N ASN A 4 3.91 -6.52 12.47
CA ASN A 4 3.01 -7.63 12.76
C ASN A 4 1.98 -7.82 11.63
N TRP A 5 2.26 -8.77 10.73
CA TRP A 5 1.39 -9.09 9.58
C TRP A 5 0.05 -9.73 9.93
N ASP A 6 -0.10 -10.22 11.17
CA ASP A 6 -1.33 -10.79 11.70
C ASP A 6 -2.22 -9.76 12.39
N CYS A 7 -1.80 -8.49 12.41
CA CYS A 7 -2.61 -7.42 12.98
C CYS A 7 -3.95 -7.33 12.23
N PRO A 8 -5.10 -7.38 12.93
CA PRO A 8 -6.41 -7.16 12.32
C PRO A 8 -6.51 -5.81 11.60
N CYS A 9 -5.69 -4.84 12.00
CA CYS A 9 -5.57 -3.53 11.38
C CYS A 9 -5.13 -3.55 9.90
N LEU A 10 -4.43 -4.61 9.47
CA LEU A 10 -3.96 -4.76 8.08
C LEU A 10 -5.03 -5.36 7.15
N GLY A 11 -6.23 -5.66 7.69
CA GLY A 11 -7.38 -6.10 6.90
C GLY A 11 -7.15 -7.39 6.12
N GLY A 12 -6.25 -8.25 6.58
CA GLY A 12 -5.90 -9.50 5.91
C GLY A 12 -5.13 -9.34 4.59
N MET A 13 -4.74 -8.12 4.20
CA MET A 13 -4.07 -7.88 2.91
C MET A 13 -2.70 -8.56 2.78
N ALA A 14 -2.04 -8.84 3.91
CA ALA A 14 -0.78 -9.58 3.95
C ALA A 14 -0.93 -11.08 3.62
N HIS A 15 -2.17 -11.59 3.63
CA HIS A 15 -2.50 -13.00 3.46
C HIS A 15 -3.49 -13.15 2.30
N GLY A 16 -2.97 -13.05 1.07
CA GLY A 16 -3.74 -13.16 -0.15
C GLY A 16 -2.83 -13.22 -1.38
N PRO A 17 -3.39 -13.33 -2.59
CA PRO A 17 -2.60 -13.44 -3.82
C PRO A 17 -1.64 -12.26 -4.04
N CYS A 18 -1.98 -11.06 -3.55
CA CYS A 18 -1.12 -9.87 -3.60
C CYS A 18 -0.40 -9.55 -2.27
N GLY A 19 -0.31 -10.55 -1.38
CA GLY A 19 0.21 -10.35 -0.02
C GLY A 19 1.69 -9.98 0.02
N GLU A 20 2.49 -10.48 -0.93
CA GLU A 20 3.93 -10.18 -1.00
C GLU A 20 4.19 -8.76 -1.50
N GLU A 21 3.43 -8.30 -2.51
CA GLU A 21 3.46 -6.93 -3.00
C GLU A 21 3.00 -5.96 -1.90
N PHE A 22 1.96 -6.33 -1.15
CA PHE A 22 1.50 -5.58 0.01
C PHE A 22 2.59 -5.46 1.08
N LYS A 23 3.22 -6.57 1.47
CA LYS A 23 4.30 -6.57 2.46
C LYS A 23 5.49 -5.72 2.01
N ALA A 24 5.86 -5.81 0.73
CA ALA A 24 6.95 -5.02 0.17
C ALA A 24 6.64 -3.52 0.19
N ALA A 25 5.45 -3.11 -0.26
CA ALA A 25 5.04 -1.71 -0.26
C ALA A 25 4.89 -1.15 1.16
N PHE A 26 4.24 -1.90 2.05
CA PHE A 26 3.97 -1.47 3.42
C PHE A 26 5.25 -1.42 4.28
N SER A 27 6.15 -2.40 4.13
CA SER A 27 7.45 -2.36 4.82
C SER A 27 8.30 -1.18 4.37
N CYS A 28 8.35 -0.90 3.06
CA CYS A 28 9.02 0.29 2.54
C CYS A 28 8.43 1.56 3.16
N PHE A 29 7.10 1.70 3.16
CA PHE A 29 6.44 2.87 3.73
C PHE A 29 6.76 3.07 5.20
N VAL A 30 6.67 2.01 6.02
CA VAL A 30 6.98 2.07 7.46
C VAL A 30 8.41 2.56 7.69
N HIS A 31 9.37 2.07 6.89
CA HIS A 31 10.78 2.39 7.00
C HIS A 31 11.25 3.64 6.25
N SER A 32 10.41 4.23 5.40
CA SER A 32 10.74 5.46 4.68
C SER A 32 10.96 6.62 5.65
N GLU A 33 12.08 7.32 5.45
CA GLU A 33 12.48 8.52 6.20
C GLU A 33 12.37 9.79 5.35
N ASP A 34 11.94 9.66 4.09
CA ASP A 34 11.80 10.79 3.17
C ASP A 34 10.61 11.68 3.53
N GLU A 35 10.64 12.93 3.05
CA GLU A 35 9.53 13.87 3.13
C GLU A 35 9.06 14.24 1.71
N PRO A 36 7.84 13.82 1.30
CA PRO A 36 6.83 13.11 2.08
C PRO A 36 7.14 11.61 2.26
N LYS A 37 6.78 11.06 3.42
CA LYS A 37 7.02 9.64 3.77
C LYS A 37 6.44 8.71 2.71
N GLY A 38 7.28 7.81 2.19
CA GLY A 38 6.92 6.81 1.19
C GLY A 38 7.02 7.26 -0.27
N ILE A 39 7.55 8.46 -0.55
CA ILE A 39 7.81 8.94 -1.92
C ILE A 39 8.80 8.01 -2.66
N ASP A 40 9.75 7.43 -1.96
CA ASP A 40 10.70 6.42 -2.42
C ASP A 40 10.05 5.05 -2.71
N CYS A 41 8.86 4.80 -2.16
CA CYS A 41 8.17 3.53 -2.23
C CYS A 41 7.16 3.43 -3.38
N VAL A 42 6.98 4.49 -4.18
CA VAL A 42 5.95 4.59 -5.23
C VAL A 42 5.96 3.39 -6.18
N GLY A 43 7.14 2.92 -6.59
CA GLY A 43 7.26 1.74 -7.47
C GLY A 43 6.69 0.46 -6.85
N LYS A 44 6.84 0.28 -5.54
CA LYS A 44 6.30 -0.89 -4.81
C LYS A 44 4.78 -0.81 -4.70
N PHE A 45 4.25 0.38 -4.43
CA PHE A 45 2.80 0.63 -4.45
C PHE A 45 2.21 0.41 -5.84
N GLN A 46 2.93 0.77 -6.91
CA GLN A 46 2.49 0.49 -8.28
C GLN A 46 2.43 -1.02 -8.56
N GLY A 47 3.43 -1.79 -8.12
CA GLY A 47 3.44 -3.26 -8.25
C GLY A 47 2.25 -3.91 -7.56
N MET A 48 1.96 -3.49 -6.33
CA MET A 48 0.79 -3.95 -5.59
C MET A 48 -0.54 -3.57 -6.27
N GLN A 49 -0.67 -2.34 -6.78
CA GLN A 49 -1.85 -1.94 -7.55
C GLN A 49 -2.03 -2.76 -8.83
N ASN A 50 -0.94 -3.14 -9.49
CA ASN A 50 -0.99 -4.00 -10.67
C ASN A 50 -1.51 -5.38 -10.29
N CYS A 51 -1.02 -5.97 -9.19
CA CYS A 51 -1.53 -7.23 -8.69
C CYS A 51 -3.03 -7.17 -8.35
N PHE A 52 -3.51 -6.09 -7.70
CA PHE A 52 -4.94 -5.92 -7.43
C PHE A 52 -5.80 -5.89 -8.70
N LYS A 53 -5.29 -5.32 -9.80
CA LYS A 53 -5.99 -5.30 -11.10
C LYS A 53 -6.06 -6.68 -11.75
N GLU A 54 -5.10 -7.57 -11.45
CA GLU A 54 -5.09 -8.96 -11.92
C GLU A 54 -6.08 -9.84 -11.14
N HIS A 55 -6.44 -9.43 -9.92
CA HIS A 55 -7.36 -10.13 -9.03
C HIS A 55 -8.60 -9.28 -8.66
N PRO A 56 -9.39 -8.81 -9.65
CA PRO A 56 -10.50 -7.90 -9.43
C PRO A 56 -11.69 -8.54 -8.69
N ASP A 57 -11.79 -9.86 -8.66
CA ASP A 57 -12.79 -10.62 -7.92
C ASP A 57 -12.56 -10.58 -6.40
N ILE A 58 -11.28 -10.44 -5.98
CA ILE A 58 -10.88 -10.37 -4.58
C ILE A 58 -10.71 -8.91 -4.13
N TYR A 59 -10.14 -8.07 -5.00
CA TYR A 59 -9.76 -6.69 -4.68
C TYR A 59 -10.59 -5.64 -5.43
N ALA A 60 -11.84 -5.97 -5.79
CA ALA A 60 -12.78 -5.14 -6.58
C ALA A 60 -12.91 -3.67 -6.10
N ALA A 61 -12.69 -3.44 -4.80
CA ALA A 61 -12.76 -2.11 -4.20
C ALA A 61 -11.49 -1.27 -4.37
N GLY A 62 -10.45 -1.77 -5.07
CA GLY A 62 -9.18 -1.08 -5.28
C GLY A 62 -8.62 -0.58 -3.94
N ALA A 63 -8.07 -1.50 -3.16
CA ALA A 63 -7.63 -1.32 -1.76
C ALA A 63 -7.45 0.16 -1.35
N PRO A 64 -8.29 0.69 -0.44
CA PRO A 64 -8.21 2.08 -0.05
C PRO A 64 -6.95 2.26 0.80
N TYR A 65 -5.88 2.73 0.17
CA TYR A 65 -4.78 3.31 0.91
C TYR A 65 -5.13 4.77 1.19
N PRO A 66 -5.47 5.13 2.44
CA PRO A 66 -5.75 6.52 2.79
C PRO A 66 -4.58 7.44 2.46
N TYR A 67 -3.35 6.92 2.32
CA TYR A 67 -2.17 7.69 1.93
C TYR A 67 -2.16 8.16 0.47
N LEU A 68 -2.67 7.38 -0.48
CA LEU A 68 -2.80 7.85 -1.88
C LEU A 68 -3.87 8.93 -2.01
N GLN A 69 -4.97 8.81 -1.26
CA GLN A 69 -5.94 9.90 -1.14
C GLN A 69 -5.31 11.12 -0.44
N SER A 70 -4.50 10.93 0.60
CA SER A 70 -3.83 12.03 1.29
C SER A 70 -2.84 12.77 0.39
N LEU A 71 -1.98 12.03 -0.34
CA LEU A 71 -1.05 12.60 -1.30
C LEU A 71 -1.79 13.30 -2.44
N LEU A 72 -2.78 12.67 -3.06
CA LEU A 72 -3.57 13.31 -4.11
C LEU A 72 -4.29 14.57 -3.60
N LEU A 73 -4.84 14.56 -2.38
CA LEU A 73 -5.49 15.74 -1.79
C LEU A 73 -4.48 16.86 -1.48
N THR A 74 -3.26 16.55 -1.05
CA THR A 74 -2.20 17.58 -0.89
C THR A 74 -1.68 18.14 -2.21
N TYR A 75 -1.66 17.33 -3.28
CA TYR A 75 -1.20 17.74 -4.62
C TYR A 75 -2.29 18.36 -5.51
N THR A 76 -3.58 18.22 -5.17
CA THR A 76 -4.71 18.85 -5.88
C THR A 76 -5.31 20.05 -5.15
N GLN A 77 -4.75 20.44 -4.00
CA GLN A 77 -5.10 21.66 -3.26
C GLN A 77 -4.09 22.82 -3.48
N ILE A 78 -3.23 22.72 -4.51
CA ILE A 78 -2.44 23.84 -5.04
C ILE A 78 -3.02 24.25 -6.40
#